data_AF-A0A095VHU6-F1
#
_entry.id   AF-A0A095VHU6-F1
#
_cell.length_a   1.000
_cell.length_b   1.000
_cell.length_c   1.000
_cell.angle_alpha   90.00
_cell.angle_beta   90.00
_cell.angle_gamma   90.00
#
_symmetry.space_group_name_H-M   'P 1'
#
loop_
_entity.id
_entity.type
_entity.pdbx_description
1 polymer ?
#
loop_
_entity_poly.entity_id
_entity_poly.type
_entity_poly.pdbx_seq_one_letter_code
_entity_poly.pdbx_strand_id
1 'polypeptide(L)'
;MISAWLSKAATPLIKIGIVFAVAALLALGAAYFAYRAADKLGEIIVDRVKAAVTERDTYWKDQIAEANVKVALAEAAQANTAMRLNNELAAAREDARQAQEDLEKANAALPDGDRNGLDIGRVRLLNRR
;
A
#
# COMPACT_ATOMS: atom_id res chain seq x y z
N MET A 1 70.36 8.29 -59.79
CA MET A 1 70.75 7.00 -59.17
C MET A 1 70.51 6.97 -57.65
N ILE A 2 70.70 8.07 -56.92
CA ILE A 2 70.44 8.16 -55.46
C ILE A 2 68.97 7.92 -55.09
N SER A 3 68.02 8.42 -55.88
CA SER A 3 66.57 8.26 -55.64
C SER A 3 66.07 6.81 -55.72
N ALA A 4 66.60 6.00 -56.65
CA ALA A 4 66.21 4.61 -56.82
C ALA A 4 66.75 3.70 -55.71
N TRP A 5 67.86 4.08 -55.08
CA TRP A 5 68.46 3.35 -53.95
C TRP A 5 67.74 3.67 -52.64
N LEU A 6 67.39 4.95 -52.42
CA LEU A 6 66.52 5.39 -51.33
C LEU A 6 65.11 4.78 -51.39
N SER A 7 64.50 4.65 -52.57
CA SER A 7 63.18 4.00 -52.68
C SER A 7 63.23 2.50 -52.36
N LYS A 8 64.29 1.80 -52.78
CA LYS A 8 64.53 0.39 -52.44
C LYS A 8 64.74 0.18 -50.94
N ALA A 9 65.46 1.10 -50.28
CA ALA A 9 65.69 1.07 -48.84
C ALA A 9 64.45 1.48 -48.00
N ALA A 10 63.58 2.35 -48.53
CA ALA A 10 62.36 2.80 -47.85
C ALA A 10 61.18 1.82 -47.96
N THR A 11 61.15 0.97 -49.00
CA THR A 11 60.11 -0.05 -49.21
C THR A 11 59.83 -0.95 -47.98
N PRO A 12 60.83 -1.49 -47.26
CA PRO A 12 60.56 -2.28 -46.04
C PRO A 12 59.98 -1.45 -44.89
N LEU A 13 60.40 -0.18 -44.73
CA LEU A 13 59.86 0.72 -43.71
C LEU A 13 58.38 1.07 -43.97
N ILE A 14 58.01 1.27 -45.23
CA ILE A 14 56.61 1.51 -45.63
C ILE A 14 55.73 0.29 -45.31
N LYS A 15 56.21 -0.92 -45.61
CA LYS A 15 55.49 -2.16 -45.28
C LYS A 15 55.28 -2.32 -43.78
N ILE A 16 56.31 -2.05 -42.99
CA ILE A 16 56.23 -2.07 -41.52
C ILE A 16 55.23 -1.02 -41.03
N GLY A 17 55.29 0.21 -41.58
CA GLY A 17 54.35 1.28 -41.25
C GLY A 17 52.89 0.90 -41.56
N ILE A 18 52.62 0.24 -42.69
CA ILE A 18 51.28 -0.24 -43.04
C ILE A 18 50.82 -1.33 -42.05
N VAL A 19 51.68 -2.28 -41.68
CA VAL A 19 51.33 -3.32 -40.70
C VAL A 19 50.98 -2.70 -39.35
N PHE A 20 51.76 -1.72 -38.87
CA PHE A 20 51.45 -1.01 -37.64
C PHE A 20 50.15 -0.20 -37.74
N ALA A 21 49.91 0.46 -38.87
CA ALA A 21 48.66 1.20 -39.09
C ALA A 21 47.44 0.28 -39.07
N VAL A 22 47.51 -0.88 -39.73
CA VAL A 22 46.43 -1.88 -39.72
C VAL A 22 46.25 -2.45 -38.32
N ALA A 23 47.32 -2.80 -37.62
CA ALA A 23 47.24 -3.30 -36.25
C ALA A 23 46.63 -2.27 -35.29
N ALA A 24 46.99 -0.98 -35.43
CA ALA A 24 46.41 0.10 -34.64
C ALA A 24 44.92 0.27 -34.91
N LEU A 25 44.49 0.23 -36.18
CA LEU A 25 43.08 0.30 -36.55
C LEU A 25 42.27 -0.88 -35.99
N LEU A 26 42.83 -2.10 -36.05
CA LEU A 26 42.19 -3.28 -35.48
C LEU A 26 42.08 -3.18 -33.95
N ALA A 27 43.12 -2.71 -33.27
CA ALA A 27 43.11 -2.52 -31.82
C ALA A 27 42.08 -1.46 -31.39
N LEU A 28 42.01 -0.33 -32.10
CA LEU A 28 41.03 0.72 -31.84
C LEU A 28 39.60 0.23 -32.12
N GLY A 29 39.40 -0.51 -33.21
CA GLY A 29 38.12 -1.13 -33.54
C GLY A 29 37.67 -2.09 -32.44
N ALA A 30 38.55 -2.99 -32.01
CA ALA A 30 38.26 -3.94 -30.93
C ALA A 30 37.93 -3.22 -29.61
N ALA A 31 38.68 -2.19 -29.23
CA ALA A 31 38.42 -1.40 -28.03
C ALA A 31 37.06 -0.68 -28.09
N TYR A 32 36.71 -0.11 -29.26
CA TYR A 32 35.42 0.54 -29.46
C TYR A 32 34.26 -0.46 -29.35
N PHE A 33 34.37 -1.63 -29.98
CA PHE A 33 33.34 -2.67 -29.86
C PHE A 33 33.21 -3.19 -28.43
N ALA A 34 34.32 -3.39 -27.71
CA ALA A 34 34.30 -3.81 -26.32
C ALA A 34 33.61 -2.77 -25.43
N TYR A 35 33.90 -1.48 -25.63
CA TYR A 35 33.23 -0.39 -24.93
C TYR A 35 31.73 -0.36 -25.19
N ARG A 36 31.31 -0.45 -26.47
CA ARG A 36 29.89 -0.50 -26.85
C ARG A 36 29.16 -1.72 -26.28
N ALA A 37 29.82 -2.87 -26.24
CA ALA A 37 29.25 -4.07 -25.64
C ALA A 37 29.03 -3.91 -24.13
N ALA A 38 30.00 -3.35 -23.41
CA ALA A 38 29.87 -3.06 -21.99
C ALA A 38 28.73 -2.07 -21.70
N ASP A 39 28.62 -1.01 -22.50
CA ASP A 39 27.57 -0.01 -22.40
C ASP A 39 26.17 -0.62 -22.63
N LYS A 40 26.01 -1.45 -23.67
CA LYS A 40 24.77 -2.18 -23.94
C LYS A 40 24.38 -3.16 -22.85
N LEU A 41 25.35 -3.83 -22.23
CA LEU A 41 25.07 -4.68 -21.07
C LEU A 41 24.60 -3.85 -19.88
N GLY A 42 25.18 -2.67 -19.66
CA GLY A 42 24.73 -1.72 -18.64
C GLY A 42 23.29 -1.29 -18.85
N GLU A 43 22.92 -0.87 -20.07
CA GLU A 43 21.54 -0.51 -20.43
C GLU A 43 20.56 -1.65 -20.16
N ILE A 44 20.90 -2.88 -20.58
CA ILE A 44 20.04 -4.06 -20.35
C ILE A 44 19.83 -4.30 -18.86
N ILE A 45 20.87 -4.19 -18.03
CA ILE A 45 20.75 -4.39 -16.59
C ILE A 45 19.82 -3.34 -15.99
N VAL A 46 20.00 -2.07 -16.33
CA VAL A 46 19.16 -0.97 -15.83
C VAL A 46 17.70 -1.16 -16.24
N ASP A 47 17.44 -1.53 -17.49
CA ASP A 47 16.09 -1.76 -17.99
C ASP A 47 15.42 -2.95 -17.28
N ARG A 48 16.16 -4.04 -17.04
CA ARG A 48 15.65 -5.20 -16.31
C ARG A 48 15.33 -4.89 -14.86
N VAL A 49 16.20 -4.12 -14.19
CA VAL A 49 15.94 -3.66 -12.82
C VAL A 49 14.71 -2.75 -12.78
N LYS A 50 14.60 -1.82 -13.72
CA LYS A 50 13.44 -0.92 -13.81
C LYS A 50 12.13 -1.68 -14.05
N ALA A 51 12.13 -2.66 -14.95
CA ALA A 51 10.99 -3.52 -15.19
C ALA A 51 10.58 -4.28 -13.93
N ALA A 52 11.53 -4.93 -13.25
CA ALA A 52 11.27 -5.68 -12.02
C ALA A 52 10.71 -4.80 -10.89
N VAL A 53 11.24 -3.58 -10.73
CA VAL A 53 10.71 -2.61 -9.76
C VAL A 53 9.29 -2.19 -10.14
N THR A 54 9.03 -1.91 -11.42
CA THR A 54 7.71 -1.50 -11.90
C THR A 54 6.66 -2.59 -11.70
N GLU A 55 6.99 -3.85 -12.02
CA GLU A 55 6.12 -5.00 -11.79
C GLU A 55 5.80 -5.17 -10.31
N ARG A 56 6.83 -5.10 -9.45
CA ARG A 56 6.67 -5.21 -8.00
C ARG A 56 5.83 -4.07 -7.42
N ASP A 57 6.07 -2.84 -7.84
CA ASP A 57 5.32 -1.67 -7.36
C ASP A 57 3.86 -1.73 -7.80
N THR A 58 3.60 -2.22 -9.02
CA THR A 58 2.23 -2.44 -9.51
C THR A 58 1.53 -3.51 -8.67
N TYR A 59 2.18 -4.65 -8.46
CA TYR A 59 1.65 -5.73 -7.62
C TYR A 59 1.29 -5.25 -6.20
N TRP A 60 2.19 -4.51 -5.55
CA TRP A 60 1.92 -4.02 -4.20
C TRP A 60 0.87 -2.93 -4.15
N LYS A 61 0.80 -2.05 -5.17
CA LYS A 61 -0.29 -1.06 -5.26
C LYS A 61 -1.65 -1.74 -5.35
N ASP A 62 -1.77 -2.80 -6.15
CA ASP A 62 -3.01 -3.55 -6.28
C ASP A 62 -3.38 -4.24 -4.97
N GLN A 63 -2.40 -4.88 -4.31
CA GLN A 63 -2.62 -5.52 -3.00
C GLN A 63 -3.03 -4.53 -1.91
N ILE A 64 -2.41 -3.35 -1.88
CA ILE A 64 -2.78 -2.28 -0.95
C ILE A 64 -4.20 -1.76 -1.26
N ALA A 65 -4.54 -1.58 -2.53
CA ALA A 65 -5.88 -1.16 -2.92
C ALA A 65 -6.94 -2.18 -2.48
N GLU A 66 -6.70 -3.48 -2.69
CA GLU A 66 -7.59 -4.54 -2.25
C GLU A 66 -7.73 -4.57 -0.71
N ALA A 67 -6.62 -4.44 0.02
CA ALA A 67 -6.63 -4.39 1.47
C ALA A 67 -7.41 -3.18 2.00
N ASN A 68 -7.25 -2.01 1.39
CA ASN A 68 -7.97 -0.80 1.78
C ASN A 68 -9.47 -0.94 1.54
N VAL A 69 -9.89 -1.55 0.43
CA VAL A 69 -11.32 -1.84 0.17
C VAL A 69 -11.88 -2.77 1.24
N LYS A 70 -11.15 -3.83 1.62
CA LYS A 70 -11.57 -4.77 2.68
C LYS A 70 -11.71 -4.06 4.03
N VAL A 71 -10.77 -3.20 4.40
CA VAL A 71 -10.83 -2.41 5.63
C VAL A 71 -12.02 -1.46 5.61
N ALA A 72 -12.22 -0.71 4.52
CA ALA A 72 -13.35 0.21 4.39
C ALA A 72 -14.71 -0.51 4.51
N LEU A 73 -14.84 -1.71 3.93
CA LEU A 73 -16.05 -2.53 4.06
C LEU A 73 -16.25 -3.02 5.50
N ALA A 74 -15.18 -3.43 6.19
CA ALA A 74 -15.24 -3.86 7.58
C ALA A 74 -15.63 -2.69 8.52
N GLU A 75 -15.05 -1.51 8.30
CA GLU A 75 -15.40 -0.29 9.05
C GLU A 75 -16.87 0.11 8.83
N ALA A 76 -17.36 0.07 7.58
CA ALA A 76 -18.76 0.34 7.28
C ALA A 76 -19.70 -0.68 7.96
N ALA A 77 -19.35 -1.97 7.94
CA ALA A 77 -20.12 -3.01 8.62
C ALA A 77 -20.12 -2.82 10.15
N GLN A 78 -18.99 -2.44 10.73
CA GLN A 78 -18.87 -2.14 12.15
C GLN A 78 -19.69 -0.91 12.53
N ALA A 79 -19.61 0.17 11.74
CA ALA A 79 -20.39 1.39 11.95
C ALA A 79 -21.90 1.10 11.91
N ASN A 80 -22.36 0.33 10.91
CA ASN A 80 -23.77 -0.08 10.80
C ASN A 80 -24.21 -0.92 12.01
N THR A 81 -23.36 -1.84 12.46
CA THR A 81 -23.64 -2.67 13.63
C THR A 81 -23.72 -1.83 14.91
N ALA A 82 -22.81 -0.88 15.08
CA ALA A 82 -22.81 0.04 16.21
C ALA A 82 -24.05 0.94 16.20
N MET A 83 -24.46 1.45 15.03
CA MET A 83 -25.69 2.24 14.88
C MET A 83 -26.93 1.42 15.25
N ARG A 84 -27.03 0.17 14.78
CA ARG A 84 -28.14 -0.73 15.14
C ARG A 84 -28.20 -0.96 16.64
N LEU A 85 -27.08 -1.30 17.27
CA LEU A 85 -27.01 -1.52 18.72
C LEU A 85 -27.36 -0.25 19.50
N ASN A 86 -26.91 0.92 19.04
CA ASN A 86 -27.24 2.18 19.69
C ASN A 86 -28.75 2.49 19.61
N ASN A 87 -29.39 2.18 18.48
CA ASN A 87 -30.84 2.33 18.32
C ASN A 87 -31.61 1.34 19.22
N GLU A 88 -31.17 0.08 19.31
CA GLU A 88 -31.76 -0.92 20.21
C GLU A 88 -31.63 -0.50 21.67
N LEU A 89 -30.46 0.01 22.08
CA LEU A 89 -30.24 0.54 23.43
C LEU A 89 -31.06 1.79 23.72
N ALA A 90 -31.21 2.69 22.73
CA ALA A 90 -32.03 3.88 22.87
C ALA A 90 -33.51 3.51 23.08
N ALA A 91 -34.03 2.55 22.31
CA ALA A 91 -35.38 2.02 22.48
C ALA A 91 -35.55 1.38 23.88
N ALA A 92 -34.63 0.50 24.28
CA ALA A 92 -34.70 -0.15 25.60
C ALA A 92 -34.61 0.85 26.77
N ARG A 93 -33.83 1.93 26.63
CA ARG A 93 -33.76 3.02 27.61
C ARG A 93 -35.06 3.78 27.70
N GLU A 94 -35.69 4.05 26.56
CA GLU A 94 -36.96 4.76 26.51
C GLU A 94 -38.09 3.91 27.11
N ASP A 95 -38.14 2.61 26.80
CA ASP A 95 -39.07 1.66 27.41
C ASP A 95 -38.87 1.59 28.94
N ALA A 96 -37.61 1.53 29.39
CA ALA A 96 -37.29 1.52 30.83
C ALA A 96 -37.69 2.84 31.52
N ARG A 97 -37.52 3.98 30.85
CA ARG A 97 -37.93 5.30 31.35
C ARG A 97 -39.44 5.37 31.48
N GLN A 98 -40.19 4.96 30.46
CA GLN A 98 -41.66 4.93 30.50
C GLN A 98 -42.15 4.00 31.61
N ALA A 99 -41.57 2.80 31.71
CA ALA A 99 -41.91 1.86 32.79
C ALA A 99 -41.56 2.39 34.19
N GLN A 100 -40.59 3.30 34.32
CA GLN A 100 -40.28 3.97 35.58
C GLN A 100 -41.32 5.07 35.88
N GLU A 101 -41.63 5.92 34.91
CA GLU A 101 -42.62 6.98 35.06
C GLU A 101 -44.01 6.43 35.40
N ASP A 102 -44.40 5.32 34.79
CA ASP A 102 -45.68 4.66 35.08
C ASP A 102 -45.71 4.07 36.49
N LEU A 103 -44.58 3.53 36.98
CA LEU A 103 -44.46 3.09 38.37
C LEU A 103 -44.51 4.27 39.34
N GLU A 104 -43.85 5.38 39.03
CA GLU A 104 -43.87 6.59 39.87
C GLU A 104 -45.30 7.17 39.97
N LYS A 105 -46.04 7.24 38.86
CA LYS A 105 -47.44 7.63 38.84
C LYS A 105 -48.31 6.66 39.65
N ALA A 106 -48.12 5.35 39.45
CA ALA A 106 -48.90 4.33 40.16
C ALA A 106 -48.60 4.32 41.67
N ASN A 107 -47.35 4.60 42.05
CA ASN A 107 -46.95 4.76 43.44
C ASN A 107 -47.58 6.02 44.08
N ALA A 108 -47.61 7.14 43.36
CA ALA A 108 -48.25 8.37 43.82
C ALA A 108 -49.77 8.25 43.97
N ALA A 109 -50.41 7.33 43.23
CA ALA A 109 -51.84 7.05 43.32
C ALA A 109 -52.22 6.12 44.49
N LEU A 110 -51.26 5.52 45.21
CA LEU A 110 -51.54 4.71 46.40
C LEU A 110 -51.97 5.59 47.59
N PRO A 111 -52.77 5.04 48.53
CA PRO A 111 -53.02 5.68 49.82
C PRO A 111 -51.68 5.95 50.53
N ASP A 112 -51.53 7.11 51.19
CA ASP A 112 -50.27 7.54 51.82
C ASP A 112 -49.09 7.71 50.82
N GLY A 113 -49.37 8.14 49.59
CA GLY A 113 -48.38 8.36 48.51
C GLY A 113 -47.16 9.21 48.89
N ASP A 114 -47.34 10.10 49.85
CA ASP A 114 -46.40 11.08 50.39
C ASP A 114 -45.63 10.58 51.64
N ARG A 115 -45.93 9.38 52.16
CA ARG A 115 -45.14 8.72 53.20
C ARG A 115 -43.92 8.00 52.64
N ASN A 116 -42.76 8.21 53.26
CA ASN A 116 -41.53 7.48 52.95
C ASN A 116 -41.57 6.07 53.56
N GLY A 117 -41.61 5.01 52.73
CA GLY A 117 -41.56 3.61 53.18
C GLY A 117 -42.06 2.58 52.15
N LEU A 118 -41.68 1.31 52.32
CA LEU A 118 -42.17 0.18 51.50
C LEU A 118 -43.36 -0.48 52.20
N ASP A 119 -44.58 -0.18 51.76
CA ASP A 119 -45.80 -0.83 52.22
C ASP A 119 -46.17 -2.03 51.30
N ILE A 120 -47.20 -2.80 51.67
CA ILE A 120 -47.67 -3.95 50.89
C ILE A 120 -48.12 -3.53 49.48
N GLY A 121 -48.69 -2.33 49.32
CA GLY A 121 -49.10 -1.79 48.01
C GLY A 121 -47.91 -1.58 47.08
N ARG A 122 -46.86 -0.91 47.57
CA ARG A 122 -45.61 -0.63 46.86
C ARG A 122 -44.82 -1.90 46.51
N VAL A 123 -44.74 -2.86 47.44
CA VAL A 123 -44.08 -4.15 47.17
C VAL A 123 -44.79 -4.92 46.05
N ARG A 124 -46.13 -4.92 46.04
CA ARG A 124 -46.91 -5.56 44.95
C ARG A 124 -46.76 -4.86 43.60
N LEU A 125 -46.53 -3.55 43.59
CA LEU A 125 -46.26 -2.77 42.38
C LEU A 125 -44.88 -3.09 41.80
N LEU A 126 -43.86 -3.20 42.64
CA LEU A 126 -42.50 -3.58 42.23
C LEU A 126 -42.43 -5.04 41.73
N ASN A 127 -43.14 -5.97 42.38
CA ASN A 127 -43.19 -7.40 42.00
C ASN A 127 -44.02 -7.68 40.74
N ARG A 128 -44.59 -6.66 40.10
CA ARG A 128 -45.40 -6.81 38.87
C ARG A 128 -44.58 -6.59 37.59
N ARG A 129 -43.31 -6.19 37.73
CA ARG A 129 -42.29 -6.25 36.65
C ARG A 129 -41.74 -7.66 36.52
#